data_AF-A0A8T4W805-F1
#
_entry.id   AF-A0A8T4W805-F1
#
_cell.length_a   1.000
_cell.length_b   1.000
_cell.length_c   1.000
_cell.angle_alpha   90.00
_cell.angle_beta   90.00
_cell.angle_gamma   90.00
#
_symmetry.space_group_name_H-M   'P 1'
#
loop_
_entity.id
_entity.type
_entity.pdbx_description
1 polymer ?
#
loop_
_entity_poly.entity_id
_entity_poly.type
_entity_poly.pdbx_seq_one_letter_code
_entity_poly.pdbx_strand_id
1 'polypeptide(L)'
;QPDFDNDYIPYWTEVNILGTDPTVDNSKDDPDEDEISTFWEWKWGYDLWAWDDHVNLDPDMDSITNVWEYKLADYFADPFTENIYTEIDLMERNKPIFDPPTVFYEESKQALIERYAQHNIKAFLDTGWPNAPHNGGGQIVPYIERLSQDSGMILQYYNNYFPDERKGGFIYTLLGYPARGGYQHPAKGNVYDTIFIWDVPFDPIHVKNQFEAWVGFGRSPTPRGVRIGQAGLILHELGHFGGLVQDYFEGVDKLSPRVGAAAFDILKPQEYKETWGQYRSVMNYVYTQRMIDYSNGQNGEPYDFNDWENFHLGGWGGVSPVLEEAYYLVYGEEWKEKREKVIDKNISEIETPPITGYVYDENLTEEFKNEVGDWSPNTRWDVEWQVHRLVKQDLFPEYKDVKILVSPKDIESKYHNSWSLYIEGDFDNEGNIMLSHSFLPFETVNLT
;
A
#
# COMPACT_ATOMS: atom_id res chain seq x y z
N GLN A 1 15.03 11.80 29.65
CA GLN A 1 16.41 12.17 30.05
C GLN A 1 16.69 13.56 29.49
N PRO A 2 17.68 14.33 29.99
CA PRO A 2 17.98 15.62 29.37
C PRO A 2 18.53 15.41 27.95
N ASP A 3 18.00 16.19 27.02
CA ASP A 3 18.47 16.43 25.66
C ASP A 3 18.83 17.93 25.67
N PHE A 4 20.09 18.26 25.33
CA PHE A 4 20.67 19.57 25.64
C PHE A 4 20.65 20.53 24.44
N ASP A 5 20.74 20.00 23.23
CA ASP A 5 20.70 20.72 21.95
C ASP A 5 19.37 20.58 21.20
N ASN A 6 18.47 19.70 21.65
CA ASN A 6 17.16 19.40 21.07
C ASN A 6 17.22 18.63 19.75
N ASP A 7 18.21 17.76 19.61
CA ASP A 7 18.36 16.83 18.49
C ASP A 7 17.50 15.55 18.65
N TYR A 8 16.74 15.47 19.75
CA TYR A 8 15.90 14.35 20.19
C TYR A 8 16.65 13.09 20.65
N ILE A 9 17.97 13.18 20.81
CA ILE A 9 18.83 12.14 21.37
C ILE A 9 19.18 12.51 22.82
N PRO A 10 18.99 11.60 23.79
CA PRO A 10 19.37 11.90 25.16
C PRO A 10 20.89 12.07 25.31
N TYR A 11 21.32 13.07 26.08
CA TYR A 11 22.73 13.31 26.44
C TYR A 11 23.50 12.04 26.83
N TRP A 12 22.84 11.15 27.58
CA TRP A 12 23.48 9.92 28.03
C TRP A 12 23.76 8.96 26.87
N THR A 13 22.82 8.82 25.93
CA THR A 13 22.98 8.02 24.71
C THR A 13 24.12 8.57 23.88
N GLU A 14 24.13 9.87 23.63
CA GLU A 14 25.19 10.54 22.86
C GLU A 14 26.59 10.27 23.42
N VAL A 15 26.77 10.45 24.74
CA VAL A 15 28.09 10.30 25.36
C VAL A 15 28.52 8.84 25.55
N ASN A 16 27.59 7.92 25.79
CA ASN A 16 27.93 6.56 26.23
C ASN A 16 27.68 5.47 25.18
N ILE A 17 26.85 5.74 24.17
CA ILE A 17 26.54 4.82 23.08
C ILE A 17 27.09 5.36 21.77
N LEU A 18 26.67 6.56 21.35
CA LEU A 18 26.90 7.06 19.98
C LEU A 18 28.26 7.74 19.80
N GLY A 19 28.81 8.32 20.86
CA GLY A 19 30.05 9.10 20.81
C GLY A 19 29.90 10.50 20.18
N THR A 20 28.67 11.04 20.11
CA THR A 20 28.36 12.37 19.56
C THR A 20 28.59 13.48 20.61
N ASP A 21 28.69 14.74 20.16
CA ASP A 21 28.83 15.91 21.05
C ASP A 21 27.43 16.40 21.46
N PRO A 22 27.03 16.24 22.74
CA PRO A 22 25.68 16.54 23.22
C PRO A 22 25.40 18.04 23.36
N THR A 23 26.13 18.88 22.63
CA THR A 23 25.98 20.33 22.58
C THR A 23 25.80 20.84 21.16
N VAL A 24 25.72 19.94 20.19
CA VAL A 24 25.66 20.20 18.76
C VAL A 24 24.53 19.37 18.17
N ASP A 25 23.46 20.05 17.75
CA ASP A 25 22.36 19.42 17.02
C ASP A 25 22.86 18.82 15.70
N ASN A 26 23.01 17.49 15.70
CA ASN A 26 23.39 16.64 14.57
C ASN A 26 22.20 15.80 14.08
N SER A 27 20.96 16.14 14.47
CA SER A 27 19.75 15.37 14.11
C SER A 27 19.54 15.20 12.60
N LYS A 28 20.17 16.05 11.79
CA LYS A 28 20.08 16.07 10.32
C LYS A 28 21.38 15.66 9.62
N ASP A 29 22.38 15.28 10.39
CA ASP A 29 23.62 14.77 9.82
C ASP A 29 23.39 13.34 9.31
N ASP A 30 24.11 12.99 8.27
CA ASP A 30 24.11 11.68 7.59
C ASP A 30 25.61 11.32 7.43
N PRO A 31 26.24 10.79 8.50
CA PRO A 31 27.69 10.60 8.56
C PRO A 31 28.22 9.43 7.74
N ASP A 32 27.39 8.46 7.38
CA ASP A 32 27.70 7.29 6.54
C ASP A 32 27.15 7.41 5.11
N GLU A 33 26.47 8.50 4.79
CA GLU A 33 26.06 8.92 3.45
C GLU A 33 25.06 7.95 2.79
N ASP A 34 24.11 7.42 3.56
CA ASP A 34 23.11 6.45 3.12
C ASP A 34 21.68 7.02 2.91
N GLU A 35 21.58 8.35 2.93
CA GLU A 35 20.37 9.18 2.74
C GLU A 35 19.47 9.33 3.98
N ILE A 36 19.82 8.70 5.10
CA ILE A 36 19.07 8.78 6.35
C ILE A 36 19.81 9.65 7.37
N SER A 37 19.05 10.39 8.18
CA SER A 37 19.65 11.21 9.23
C SER A 37 19.89 10.42 10.52
N THR A 38 20.95 10.77 11.25
CA THR A 38 21.30 10.32 12.60
C THR A 38 20.11 10.20 13.55
N PHE A 39 19.17 11.17 13.55
CA PHE A 39 17.98 11.07 14.42
C PHE A 39 17.08 9.88 14.07
N TRP A 40 16.85 9.64 12.78
CA TRP A 40 15.98 8.56 12.31
C TRP A 40 16.61 7.20 12.61
N GLU A 41 17.90 7.04 12.30
CA GLU A 41 18.64 5.82 12.62
C GLU A 41 18.61 5.53 14.11
N TRP A 42 18.95 6.51 14.95
CA TRP A 42 18.88 6.36 16.41
C TRP A 42 17.47 5.97 16.88
N LYS A 43 16.44 6.66 16.38
CA LYS A 43 15.04 6.41 16.76
C LYS A 43 14.62 4.98 16.46
N TRP A 44 15.12 4.42 15.36
CA TRP A 44 14.74 3.11 14.85
C TRP A 44 15.82 2.05 15.03
N GLY A 45 16.91 2.33 15.75
CA GLY A 45 17.92 1.35 16.12
C GLY A 45 18.87 0.92 14.99
N TYR A 46 19.05 1.74 13.95
CA TYR A 46 20.12 1.59 12.96
C TYR A 46 21.45 2.15 13.50
N ASP A 47 22.58 1.75 12.89
CA ASP A 47 23.92 2.18 13.32
C ASP A 47 24.40 3.39 12.51
N LEU A 48 24.49 4.54 13.19
CA LEU A 48 24.82 5.86 12.66
C LEU A 48 26.18 5.99 11.98
N TRP A 49 26.96 4.93 11.84
CA TRP A 49 28.30 4.99 11.25
C TRP A 49 28.52 3.92 10.20
N ALA A 50 27.46 3.19 9.84
CA ALA A 50 27.55 1.98 9.08
C ALA A 50 26.42 1.91 8.05
N TRP A 51 26.73 2.39 6.84
CA TRP A 51 25.87 2.37 5.67
C TRP A 51 24.94 1.15 5.62
N ASP A 52 23.64 1.42 5.58
CA ASP A 52 22.59 0.44 5.33
C ASP A 52 21.88 0.78 4.00
N ASP A 53 21.30 -0.23 3.33
CA ASP A 53 20.57 -0.05 2.07
C ASP A 53 19.16 0.51 2.31
N HIS A 54 19.06 1.65 3.00
CA HIS A 54 17.79 2.30 3.34
C HIS A 54 16.92 2.63 2.13
N VAL A 55 17.54 2.77 0.95
CA VAL A 55 16.83 2.95 -0.33
C VAL A 55 15.93 1.76 -0.64
N ASN A 56 16.35 0.54 -0.28
CA ASN A 56 15.62 -0.71 -0.57
C ASN A 56 15.05 -1.41 0.68
N LEU A 57 15.50 -1.08 1.89
CA LEU A 57 14.95 -1.63 3.13
C LEU A 57 13.45 -1.33 3.23
N ASP A 58 12.66 -2.38 3.41
CA ASP A 58 11.20 -2.36 3.62
C ASP A 58 10.85 -3.52 4.58
N PRO A 59 11.13 -3.36 5.89
CA PRO A 59 10.98 -4.44 6.86
C PRO A 59 9.53 -4.83 7.17
N ASP A 60 8.56 -3.93 7.00
CA ASP A 60 7.14 -4.21 7.22
C ASP A 60 6.38 -4.65 5.96
N MET A 61 7.04 -4.62 4.80
CA MET A 61 6.59 -5.16 3.52
C MET A 61 5.37 -4.43 2.99
N ASP A 62 5.35 -3.10 3.16
CA ASP A 62 4.26 -2.25 2.73
C ASP A 62 4.56 -1.49 1.43
N SER A 63 5.70 -1.74 0.78
CA SER A 63 6.22 -1.04 -0.42
C SER A 63 6.73 0.38 -0.20
N ILE A 64 6.71 0.90 1.02
CA ILE A 64 7.28 2.20 1.37
C ILE A 64 8.65 1.95 1.98
N THR A 65 9.70 2.13 1.17
CA THR A 65 11.06 1.89 1.68
C THR A 65 11.45 2.89 2.77
N ASN A 66 12.44 2.54 3.57
CA ASN A 66 12.87 3.30 4.73
C ASN A 66 13.24 4.76 4.39
N VAL A 67 13.87 5.02 3.23
CA VAL A 67 14.10 6.38 2.70
C VAL A 67 12.80 7.15 2.45
N TRP A 68 11.76 6.48 1.96
CA TRP A 68 10.45 7.11 1.80
C TRP A 68 9.78 7.37 3.14
N GLU A 69 9.83 6.43 4.06
CA GLU A 69 9.27 6.61 5.40
C GLU A 69 9.96 7.73 6.18
N TYR A 70 11.28 7.85 6.04
CA TYR A 70 12.02 8.99 6.57
C TYR A 70 11.48 10.33 6.02
N LYS A 71 11.21 10.42 4.71
CA LYS A 71 10.56 11.60 4.11
C LYS A 71 9.14 11.82 4.62
N LEU A 72 8.49 10.76 5.10
CA LEU A 72 7.16 10.77 5.70
C LEU A 72 7.16 10.81 7.23
N ALA A 73 8.32 11.05 7.88
CA ALA A 73 8.44 11.05 9.34
C ALA A 73 7.48 12.03 10.04
N ASP A 74 7.25 13.20 9.42
CA ASP A 74 6.29 14.21 9.90
C ASP A 74 4.82 13.74 9.86
N TYR A 75 4.55 12.65 9.12
CA TYR A 75 3.26 11.99 9.00
C TYR A 75 3.20 10.68 9.80
N PHE A 76 4.12 10.51 10.76
CA PHE A 76 4.17 9.37 11.69
C PHE A 76 4.56 8.03 11.05
N ALA A 77 5.28 8.05 9.94
CA ALA A 77 5.84 6.84 9.33
C ALA A 77 6.82 6.12 10.27
N ASP A 78 6.89 4.81 10.11
CA ASP A 78 7.79 3.92 10.83
C ASP A 78 8.06 2.61 10.08
N PRO A 79 9.33 2.18 10.00
CA PRO A 79 9.78 1.09 9.12
C PRO A 79 9.38 -0.32 9.53
N PHE A 80 8.52 -0.44 10.54
CA PHE A 80 8.20 -1.72 11.17
C PHE A 80 6.70 -1.94 11.35
N THR A 81 5.85 -1.05 10.85
CA THR A 81 4.40 -1.21 10.89
C THR A 81 3.79 -0.79 9.57
N GLU A 82 3.13 -1.73 8.91
CA GLU A 82 2.45 -1.48 7.64
C GLU A 82 1.64 -0.18 7.65
N ASN A 83 2.00 0.71 6.74
CA ASN A 83 1.40 2.01 6.55
C ASN A 83 0.68 2.06 5.19
N ILE A 84 -0.39 2.85 5.15
CA ILE A 84 -1.02 3.22 3.88
C ILE A 84 -1.35 4.70 3.90
N TYR A 85 -0.72 5.44 3.00
CA TYR A 85 -0.95 6.86 2.84
C TYR A 85 -1.82 7.12 1.61
N THR A 86 -2.87 7.92 1.80
CA THR A 86 -3.77 8.31 0.72
C THR A 86 -3.98 9.80 0.76
N GLU A 87 -3.68 10.48 -0.34
CA GLU A 87 -4.05 11.88 -0.54
C GLU A 87 -5.41 11.93 -1.21
N ILE A 88 -6.33 12.75 -0.70
CA ILE A 88 -7.69 12.83 -1.22
C ILE A 88 -8.03 14.25 -1.66
N ASP A 89 -8.20 14.41 -2.97
CA ASP A 89 -8.69 15.64 -3.60
C ASP A 89 -10.14 15.49 -4.06
N LEU A 90 -10.78 16.65 -4.25
CA LEU A 90 -12.19 16.74 -4.60
C LEU A 90 -12.37 17.46 -5.94
N MET A 91 -13.22 16.94 -6.81
CA MET A 91 -13.54 17.58 -8.07
C MET A 91 -14.56 18.70 -7.88
N GLU A 92 -14.37 19.81 -8.60
CA GLU A 92 -15.33 20.89 -8.74
C GLU A 92 -16.68 20.41 -9.29
N ARG A 93 -17.72 21.19 -9.02
CA ARG A 93 -19.05 20.95 -9.55
C ARG A 93 -19.14 21.39 -11.01
N ASN A 94 -19.78 20.59 -11.85
CA ASN A 94 -20.15 21.00 -13.20
C ASN A 94 -21.09 22.21 -13.17
N LYS A 95 -22.19 22.10 -12.42
CA LYS A 95 -23.22 23.13 -12.31
C LYS A 95 -23.33 23.60 -10.86
N PRO A 96 -22.60 24.64 -10.43
CA PRO A 96 -22.56 25.07 -9.03
C PRO A 96 -23.90 25.38 -8.36
N ILE A 97 -24.94 25.68 -9.14
CA ILE A 97 -26.29 25.98 -8.63
C ILE A 97 -27.12 24.71 -8.43
N PHE A 98 -26.88 23.67 -9.23
CA PHE A 98 -27.73 22.48 -9.29
C PHE A 98 -27.06 21.25 -8.70
N ASP A 99 -25.74 21.15 -8.84
CA ASP A 99 -24.98 20.03 -8.33
C ASP A 99 -24.57 20.31 -6.87
N PRO A 100 -24.77 19.34 -5.97
CA PRO A 100 -24.20 19.39 -4.63
C PRO A 100 -22.66 19.39 -4.70
N PRO A 101 -21.97 19.98 -3.72
CA PRO A 101 -20.52 19.89 -3.63
C PRO A 101 -20.08 18.44 -3.40
N THR A 102 -18.95 18.07 -3.99
CA THR A 102 -18.21 16.87 -3.61
C THR A 102 -17.67 17.04 -2.19
N VAL A 103 -17.86 16.02 -1.35
CA VAL A 103 -17.43 16.07 0.06
C VAL A 103 -16.90 14.71 0.46
N PHE A 104 -15.67 14.65 0.97
CA PHE A 104 -15.22 13.49 1.73
C PHE A 104 -15.66 13.64 3.19
N TYR A 105 -16.40 12.67 3.71
CA TYR A 105 -17.00 12.79 5.04
C TYR A 105 -16.06 12.26 6.13
N GLU A 106 -15.98 12.97 7.26
CA GLU A 106 -15.20 12.51 8.44
C GLU A 106 -15.62 11.13 8.96
N GLU A 107 -16.92 10.80 8.94
CA GLU A 107 -17.38 9.44 9.32
C GLU A 107 -16.82 8.37 8.36
N SER A 108 -16.67 8.70 7.07
CA SER A 108 -16.10 7.79 6.07
C SER A 108 -14.60 7.63 6.29
N LYS A 109 -13.88 8.74 6.52
CA LYS A 109 -12.47 8.76 6.88
C LYS A 109 -12.17 7.91 8.11
N GLN A 110 -12.87 8.20 9.21
CA GLN A 110 -12.69 7.48 10.48
C GLN A 110 -12.99 5.98 10.33
N ALA A 111 -14.03 5.62 9.58
CA ALA A 111 -14.37 4.21 9.37
C ALA A 111 -13.27 3.45 8.61
N LEU A 112 -12.59 4.07 7.65
CA LEU A 112 -11.46 3.48 6.94
C LEU A 112 -10.27 3.27 7.89
N ILE A 113 -9.91 4.31 8.65
CA ILE A 113 -8.81 4.26 9.64
C ILE A 113 -9.06 3.14 10.66
N GLU A 114 -10.27 3.06 11.22
CA GLU A 114 -10.62 2.05 12.22
C GLU A 114 -10.55 0.62 11.68
N ARG A 115 -10.81 0.40 10.39
CA ARG A 115 -10.74 -0.94 9.79
C ARG A 115 -9.30 -1.39 9.64
N TYR A 116 -8.43 -0.58 9.05
CA TYR A 116 -7.02 -0.92 8.96
C TYR A 116 -6.37 -1.09 10.35
N ALA A 117 -6.72 -0.24 11.31
CA ALA A 117 -6.20 -0.35 12.67
C ALA A 117 -6.59 -1.65 13.38
N GLN A 118 -7.74 -2.27 13.05
CA GLN A 118 -8.13 -3.59 13.58
C GLN A 118 -7.22 -4.72 13.08
N HIS A 119 -6.48 -4.48 12.00
CA HIS A 119 -5.58 -5.42 11.35
C HIS A 119 -4.11 -5.00 11.43
N ASN A 120 -3.78 -4.11 12.39
CA ASN A 120 -2.43 -3.61 12.64
C ASN A 120 -1.81 -2.84 11.47
N ILE A 121 -2.64 -2.22 10.63
CA ILE A 121 -2.20 -1.34 9.53
C ILE A 121 -2.54 0.11 9.91
N LYS A 122 -1.58 1.01 9.75
CA LYS A 122 -1.77 2.45 9.98
C LYS A 122 -2.22 3.11 8.70
N ALA A 123 -3.50 3.51 8.67
CA ALA A 123 -4.06 4.23 7.52
C ALA A 123 -4.09 5.73 7.74
N PHE A 124 -3.52 6.45 6.79
CA PHE A 124 -3.34 7.89 6.78
C PHE A 124 -4.06 8.50 5.59
N LEU A 125 -5.23 9.10 5.84
CA LEU A 125 -6.03 9.74 4.79
C LEU A 125 -5.86 11.26 4.90
N ASP A 126 -5.07 11.84 4.01
CA ASP A 126 -4.84 13.27 3.95
C ASP A 126 -5.91 13.97 3.11
N THR A 127 -6.50 15.01 3.68
CA THR A 127 -7.57 15.82 3.12
C THR A 127 -7.24 17.31 3.25
N GLY A 128 -5.95 17.66 3.29
CA GLY A 128 -5.43 19.02 3.50
C GLY A 128 -4.82 19.22 4.88
N TRP A 129 -3.85 18.40 5.27
CA TRP A 129 -3.18 18.50 6.56
C TRP A 129 -2.41 19.81 6.72
N PRO A 130 -2.31 20.38 7.94
CA PRO A 130 -1.68 21.69 8.15
C PRO A 130 -0.21 21.78 7.74
N ASN A 131 0.53 20.67 7.80
CA ASN A 131 1.95 20.57 7.45
C ASN A 131 2.16 19.94 6.07
N ALA A 132 1.09 19.73 5.31
CA ALA A 132 1.20 19.21 3.95
C ALA A 132 1.86 20.25 3.02
N PRO A 133 2.44 19.82 1.90
CA PRO A 133 2.78 20.72 0.80
C PRO A 133 1.59 21.59 0.40
N HIS A 134 1.86 22.70 -0.31
CA HIS A 134 0.86 23.69 -0.71
C HIS A 134 -0.36 23.09 -1.47
N ASN A 135 -0.18 21.95 -2.13
CA ASN A 135 -1.19 21.18 -2.86
C ASN A 135 -1.37 19.76 -2.30
N GLY A 136 -1.03 19.52 -1.02
CA GLY A 136 -1.16 18.21 -0.40
C GLY A 136 -2.57 17.96 0.16
N GLY A 137 -3.44 17.39 -0.66
CA GLY A 137 -4.76 16.91 -0.28
C GLY A 137 -5.82 17.98 0.00
N GLY A 138 -7.08 17.57 -0.10
CA GLY A 138 -8.26 18.42 0.14
C GLY A 138 -8.46 19.51 -0.91
N GLN A 139 -7.67 19.52 -1.98
CA GLN A 139 -7.78 20.52 -3.03
C GLN A 139 -9.07 20.31 -3.81
N ILE A 140 -9.71 21.43 -4.18
CA ILE A 140 -10.77 21.40 -5.17
C ILE A 140 -10.14 21.55 -6.55
N VAL A 141 -10.20 20.51 -7.37
CA VAL A 141 -9.60 20.44 -8.73
C VAL A 141 -10.66 20.56 -9.82
N PRO A 142 -10.32 20.98 -11.06
CA PRO A 142 -11.29 21.24 -12.12
C PRO A 142 -12.23 20.07 -12.42
N TYR A 143 -13.42 20.37 -12.93
CA TYR A 143 -14.41 19.37 -13.30
C TYR A 143 -14.10 18.67 -14.64
N ILE A 144 -14.36 17.36 -14.70
CA ILE A 144 -14.46 16.59 -15.94
C ILE A 144 -15.73 15.72 -15.97
N GLU A 145 -16.35 15.57 -17.14
CA GLU A 145 -17.62 14.85 -17.26
C GLU A 145 -17.51 13.33 -17.08
N ARG A 146 -16.41 12.74 -17.55
CA ARG A 146 -16.17 11.31 -17.46
C ARG A 146 -14.69 11.06 -17.35
N LEU A 147 -14.32 10.18 -16.42
CA LEU A 147 -12.97 9.69 -16.27
C LEU A 147 -13.00 8.18 -16.53
N SER A 148 -12.22 7.74 -17.52
CA SER A 148 -12.01 6.33 -17.86
C SER A 148 -10.51 6.03 -17.87
N GLN A 149 -10.16 4.76 -17.64
CA GLN A 149 -8.77 4.30 -17.61
C GLN A 149 -7.99 4.70 -18.87
N ASP A 150 -8.60 4.57 -20.04
CA ASP A 150 -8.02 4.88 -21.35
C ASP A 150 -7.96 6.38 -21.70
N SER A 151 -8.56 7.27 -20.89
CA SER A 151 -8.64 8.70 -21.22
C SER A 151 -7.33 9.47 -21.00
N GLY A 152 -6.44 8.94 -20.16
CA GLY A 152 -5.23 9.65 -19.71
C GLY A 152 -5.51 10.88 -18.82
N MET A 153 -6.76 11.12 -18.42
CA MET A 153 -7.14 12.30 -17.64
C MET A 153 -6.67 12.22 -16.20
N ILE A 154 -6.68 11.02 -15.59
CA ILE A 154 -6.16 10.84 -14.23
C ILE A 154 -4.66 11.17 -14.14
N LEU A 155 -3.88 10.83 -15.18
CA LEU A 155 -2.48 11.21 -15.32
C LEU A 155 -2.31 12.73 -15.39
N GLN A 156 -3.25 13.45 -16.00
CA GLN A 156 -3.22 14.93 -15.97
C GLN A 156 -3.47 15.45 -14.56
N TYR A 157 -4.37 14.84 -13.79
CA TYR A 157 -4.55 15.26 -12.39
C TYR A 157 -3.30 14.95 -11.56
N TYR A 158 -2.78 13.74 -11.68
CA TYR A 158 -1.55 13.31 -11.02
C TYR A 158 -0.35 14.22 -11.31
N ASN A 159 -0.17 14.68 -12.55
CA ASN A 159 0.95 15.56 -12.87
C ASN A 159 0.78 17.01 -12.43
N ASN A 160 -0.46 17.50 -12.31
CA ASN A 160 -0.72 18.92 -12.08
C ASN A 160 -1.19 19.26 -10.66
N TYR A 161 -1.72 18.30 -9.92
CA TYR A 161 -2.30 18.52 -8.58
C TYR A 161 -1.66 17.65 -7.50
N PHE A 162 -1.18 16.44 -7.83
CA PHE A 162 -0.50 15.60 -6.85
C PHE A 162 0.97 16.05 -6.65
N PRO A 163 1.39 16.41 -5.42
CA PRO A 163 2.75 16.90 -5.14
C PRO A 163 3.83 15.88 -5.49
N ASP A 164 4.94 16.33 -6.09
CA ASP A 164 6.06 15.44 -6.44
C ASP A 164 6.68 14.75 -5.21
N GLU A 165 6.69 15.41 -4.06
CA GLU A 165 7.19 14.86 -2.79
C GLU A 165 6.33 13.71 -2.22
N ARG A 166 5.13 13.48 -2.76
CA ARG A 166 4.23 12.40 -2.35
C ARG A 166 4.20 11.22 -3.30
N LYS A 167 4.74 11.38 -4.51
CA LYS A 167 4.77 10.33 -5.54
C LYS A 167 5.71 9.21 -5.10
N GLY A 168 5.19 8.00 -5.01
CA GLY A 168 5.91 6.83 -4.51
C GLY A 168 5.60 6.48 -3.05
N GLY A 169 5.12 7.44 -2.24
CA GLY A 169 4.76 7.20 -0.84
C GLY A 169 3.26 7.36 -0.53
N PHE A 170 2.46 7.94 -1.44
CA PHE A 170 1.02 8.14 -1.28
C PHE A 170 0.22 7.62 -2.48
N ILE A 171 -0.96 7.10 -2.21
CA ILE A 171 -2.00 6.81 -3.21
C ILE A 171 -2.79 8.10 -3.47
N TYR A 172 -2.82 8.59 -4.71
CA TYR A 172 -3.58 9.78 -5.06
C TYR A 172 -5.04 9.45 -5.42
N THR A 173 -5.96 9.90 -4.58
CA THR A 173 -7.40 9.64 -4.70
C THR A 173 -8.14 10.91 -5.10
N LEU A 174 -8.94 10.82 -6.15
CA LEU A 174 -9.81 11.90 -6.61
C LEU A 174 -11.28 11.50 -6.45
N LEU A 175 -12.04 12.27 -5.67
CA LEU A 175 -13.48 12.11 -5.56
C LEU A 175 -14.19 13.06 -6.53
N GLY A 176 -15.21 12.61 -7.25
CA GLY A 176 -15.92 13.47 -8.19
C GLY A 176 -17.41 13.20 -8.35
N TYR A 177 -18.19 14.29 -8.51
CA TYR A 177 -19.59 14.28 -8.92
C TYR A 177 -19.89 15.45 -9.88
N PRO A 178 -20.72 15.27 -10.93
CA PRO A 178 -21.39 14.05 -11.40
C PRO A 178 -20.53 13.17 -12.33
N ALA A 179 -19.22 13.36 -12.32
CA ALA A 179 -18.26 12.64 -13.16
C ALA A 179 -18.41 11.13 -13.02
N ARG A 180 -18.78 10.41 -14.10
CA ARG A 180 -18.96 8.95 -14.02
C ARG A 180 -17.63 8.22 -14.20
N GLY A 181 -17.41 7.19 -13.38
CA GLY A 181 -16.21 6.36 -13.30
C GLY A 181 -16.16 5.68 -11.92
N GLY A 182 -15.00 5.20 -11.49
CA GLY A 182 -14.89 4.48 -10.22
C GLY A 182 -13.97 3.28 -10.35
N TYR A 183 -12.65 3.51 -10.40
CA TYR A 183 -11.63 2.45 -10.51
C TYR A 183 -10.28 2.93 -9.96
N GLN A 184 -9.44 1.98 -9.57
CA GLN A 184 -7.99 2.12 -9.60
C GLN A 184 -7.50 2.42 -11.03
N HIS A 185 -6.52 3.31 -11.12
CA HIS A 185 -5.93 3.72 -12.39
C HIS A 185 -4.41 3.71 -12.28
N PRO A 186 -3.70 3.25 -13.32
CA PRO A 186 -2.30 3.55 -13.38
C PRO A 186 -2.11 5.01 -13.80
N ALA A 187 -1.16 5.70 -13.18
CA ALA A 187 -0.75 7.03 -13.62
C ALA A 187 0.52 6.95 -14.45
N LYS A 188 1.64 7.45 -13.92
CA LYS A 188 2.87 7.65 -14.68
C LYS A 188 3.68 6.35 -14.71
N GLY A 189 4.05 5.88 -15.90
CA GLY A 189 4.88 4.68 -16.02
C GLY A 189 4.11 3.39 -15.77
N ASN A 190 2.79 3.42 -15.94
CA ASN A 190 1.88 2.31 -15.66
C ASN A 190 1.88 1.80 -14.20
N VAL A 191 2.25 2.65 -13.23
CA VAL A 191 2.18 2.34 -11.79
C VAL A 191 0.77 2.57 -11.27
N TYR A 192 0.20 1.59 -10.57
CA TYR A 192 -1.06 1.76 -9.84
C TYR A 192 -0.79 2.50 -8.53
N ASP A 193 -0.98 3.80 -8.55
CA ASP A 193 -0.88 4.70 -7.39
C ASP A 193 -2.01 5.74 -7.39
N THR A 194 -3.08 5.53 -8.16
CA THR A 194 -4.22 6.46 -8.21
C THR A 194 -5.58 5.79 -8.16
N ILE A 195 -6.54 6.50 -7.55
CA ILE A 195 -7.94 6.11 -7.44
C ILE A 195 -8.81 7.26 -7.95
N PHE A 196 -9.84 6.94 -8.73
CA PHE A 196 -10.94 7.87 -8.97
C PHE A 196 -12.24 7.26 -8.50
N ILE A 197 -12.97 7.94 -7.61
CA ILE A 197 -14.30 7.50 -7.14
C ILE A 197 -15.36 8.47 -7.63
N TRP A 198 -16.38 7.93 -8.30
CA TRP A 198 -17.64 8.63 -8.49
C TRP A 198 -18.46 8.62 -7.21
N ASP A 199 -18.50 9.77 -6.53
CA ASP A 199 -19.29 9.93 -5.30
C ASP A 199 -20.67 10.48 -5.62
N VAL A 200 -21.74 9.84 -5.12
CA VAL A 200 -23.12 10.32 -5.29
C VAL A 200 -23.61 10.89 -3.97
N PRO A 201 -23.46 12.20 -3.72
CA PRO A 201 -23.81 12.82 -2.45
C PRO A 201 -25.32 12.75 -2.20
N PHE A 202 -25.70 12.76 -0.92
CA PHE A 202 -27.12 12.79 -0.55
C PHE A 202 -27.75 14.12 -0.94
N ASP A 203 -28.67 14.10 -1.91
CA ASP A 203 -29.28 15.30 -2.46
C ASP A 203 -30.79 15.13 -2.69
N PRO A 204 -31.65 15.99 -2.08
CA PRO A 204 -33.09 15.99 -2.31
C PRO A 204 -33.52 16.38 -3.73
N ILE A 205 -32.65 16.98 -4.55
CA ILE A 205 -32.95 17.35 -5.94
C ILE A 205 -32.75 16.14 -6.87
N HIS A 206 -31.69 15.37 -6.67
CA HIS A 206 -31.31 14.23 -7.49
C HIS A 206 -31.80 12.88 -6.92
N VAL A 207 -33.08 12.81 -6.52
CA VAL A 207 -33.72 11.59 -5.95
C VAL A 207 -33.57 10.37 -6.88
N LYS A 208 -33.54 10.57 -8.19
CA LYS A 208 -33.30 9.50 -9.17
C LYS A 208 -31.95 8.81 -8.95
N ASN A 209 -30.88 9.57 -8.71
CA ASN A 209 -29.54 9.01 -8.48
C ASN A 209 -29.49 8.25 -7.15
N GLN A 210 -30.19 8.74 -6.13
CA GLN A 210 -30.31 8.03 -4.86
C GLN A 210 -31.09 6.72 -5.00
N PHE A 211 -32.17 6.72 -5.79
CA PHE A 211 -32.92 5.52 -6.10
C PHE A 211 -32.11 4.53 -6.94
N GLU A 212 -31.35 5.00 -7.93
CA GLU A 212 -30.44 4.17 -8.73
C GLU A 212 -29.33 3.56 -7.88
N ALA A 213 -28.71 4.33 -6.99
CA ALA A 213 -27.69 3.80 -6.07
C ALA A 213 -28.27 2.77 -5.09
N TRP A 214 -29.48 3.02 -4.59
CA TRP A 214 -30.18 2.06 -3.74
C TRP A 214 -30.50 0.76 -4.49
N VAL A 215 -31.19 0.83 -5.62
CA VAL A 215 -31.59 -0.36 -6.39
C VAL A 215 -30.37 -1.10 -6.94
N GLY A 216 -29.43 -0.37 -7.55
CA GLY A 216 -28.25 -0.90 -8.21
C GLY A 216 -27.21 -1.51 -7.27
N PHE A 217 -26.91 -0.84 -6.17
CA PHE A 217 -25.79 -1.17 -5.26
C PHE A 217 -26.22 -1.42 -3.80
N GLY A 218 -27.52 -1.34 -3.51
CA GLY A 218 -28.06 -1.56 -2.17
C GLY A 218 -27.79 -0.44 -1.18
N ARG A 219 -27.22 0.69 -1.63
CA ARG A 219 -26.87 1.82 -0.78
C ARG A 219 -28.11 2.40 -0.11
N SER A 220 -28.14 2.44 1.22
CA SER A 220 -29.27 3.00 1.95
C SER A 220 -29.45 4.47 1.57
N PRO A 221 -30.66 4.92 1.16
CA PRO A 221 -30.92 6.30 0.73
C PRO A 221 -31.07 7.22 1.95
N THR A 222 -30.01 7.29 2.76
CA THR A 222 -29.90 8.11 3.97
C THR A 222 -28.54 8.80 3.97
N PRO A 223 -28.38 9.93 4.70
CA PRO A 223 -27.07 10.58 4.82
C PRO A 223 -25.98 9.63 5.32
N ARG A 224 -26.30 8.73 6.25
CA ARG A 224 -25.36 7.72 6.74
C ARG A 224 -25.04 6.65 5.70
N GLY A 225 -26.04 6.21 4.92
CA GLY A 225 -25.82 5.25 3.84
C GLY A 225 -24.90 5.78 2.74
N VAL A 226 -24.94 7.09 2.44
CA VAL A 226 -23.98 7.73 1.53
C VAL A 226 -22.56 7.67 2.09
N ARG A 227 -22.37 7.96 3.38
CA ARG A 227 -21.05 7.91 4.03
C ARG A 227 -20.48 6.49 4.10
N ILE A 228 -21.32 5.52 4.43
CA ILE A 228 -20.96 4.09 4.37
C ILE A 228 -20.59 3.70 2.95
N GLY A 229 -21.37 4.12 1.95
CA GLY A 229 -21.10 3.81 0.56
C GLY A 229 -19.80 4.43 0.04
N GLN A 230 -19.50 5.67 0.43
CA GLN A 230 -18.25 6.34 0.07
C GLN A 230 -17.04 5.62 0.68
N ALA A 231 -17.10 5.29 1.97
CA ALA A 231 -16.04 4.54 2.64
C ALA A 231 -15.85 3.15 2.02
N GLY A 232 -16.94 2.41 1.78
CA GLY A 232 -16.86 1.08 1.20
C GLY A 232 -16.34 1.08 -0.25
N LEU A 233 -16.63 2.11 -1.05
CA LEU A 233 -16.03 2.29 -2.38
C LEU A 233 -14.52 2.55 -2.30
N ILE A 234 -14.07 3.44 -1.42
CA ILE A 234 -12.64 3.71 -1.24
C ILE A 234 -11.94 2.44 -0.73
N LEU A 235 -12.51 1.76 0.26
CA LEU A 235 -11.96 0.51 0.79
C LEU A 235 -11.89 -0.58 -0.29
N HIS A 236 -12.88 -0.66 -1.18
CA HIS A 236 -12.86 -1.59 -2.31
C HIS A 236 -11.67 -1.35 -3.23
N GLU A 237 -11.45 -0.10 -3.65
CA GLU A 237 -10.30 0.22 -4.51
C GLU A 237 -8.97 -0.01 -3.80
N LEU A 238 -8.85 0.39 -2.52
CA LEU A 238 -7.67 0.09 -1.70
C LEU A 238 -7.44 -1.43 -1.55
N GLY A 239 -8.49 -2.24 -1.64
CA GLY A 239 -8.43 -3.70 -1.61
C GLY A 239 -7.63 -4.27 -2.78
N HIS A 240 -7.73 -3.64 -3.94
CA HIS A 240 -6.98 -4.06 -5.11
C HIS A 240 -5.48 -3.81 -4.97
N PHE A 241 -5.07 -2.69 -4.34
CA PHE A 241 -3.65 -2.45 -4.01
C PHE A 241 -3.10 -3.50 -3.03
N GLY A 242 -3.96 -4.06 -2.19
CA GLY A 242 -3.64 -5.18 -1.30
C GLY A 242 -3.66 -6.56 -1.96
N GLY A 243 -3.84 -6.64 -3.29
CA GLY A 243 -3.80 -7.89 -4.06
C GLY A 243 -5.14 -8.61 -4.17
N LEU A 244 -6.25 -8.04 -3.70
CA LEU A 244 -7.58 -8.64 -3.81
C LEU A 244 -8.13 -8.42 -5.22
N VAL A 245 -7.91 -9.37 -6.12
CA VAL A 245 -8.33 -9.28 -7.53
C VAL A 245 -9.15 -10.48 -7.98
N GLN A 246 -10.03 -10.28 -8.96
CA GLN A 246 -10.96 -11.30 -9.46
C GLN A 246 -10.27 -12.57 -9.99
N ASP A 247 -9.04 -12.46 -10.47
CA ASP A 247 -8.28 -13.58 -11.01
C ASP A 247 -7.90 -14.64 -9.95
N TYR A 248 -7.78 -14.23 -8.69
CA TYR A 248 -7.49 -15.13 -7.56
C TYR A 248 -8.75 -15.39 -6.72
N PHE A 249 -9.59 -14.37 -6.57
CA PHE A 249 -10.79 -14.45 -5.76
C PHE A 249 -12.00 -14.18 -6.64
N GLU A 250 -12.61 -15.25 -7.14
CA GLU A 250 -13.71 -15.12 -8.10
C GLU A 250 -14.91 -14.30 -7.56
N GLY A 251 -15.01 -13.99 -6.25
CA GLY A 251 -16.06 -13.15 -5.66
C GLY A 251 -15.83 -11.64 -5.77
N VAL A 252 -14.57 -11.24 -5.98
CA VAL A 252 -14.18 -9.85 -6.20
C VAL A 252 -14.84 -9.32 -7.47
N ASP A 253 -15.29 -8.08 -7.45
CA ASP A 253 -15.96 -7.39 -8.55
C ASP A 253 -17.26 -8.05 -9.06
N LYS A 254 -17.79 -9.05 -8.33
CA LYS A 254 -19.05 -9.68 -8.73
C LYS A 254 -20.23 -8.79 -8.41
N LEU A 255 -21.00 -8.49 -9.45
CA LEU A 255 -22.34 -7.95 -9.33
C LEU A 255 -23.37 -9.09 -9.43
N SER A 256 -24.54 -8.90 -8.79
CA SER A 256 -25.67 -9.80 -9.05
C SER A 256 -26.02 -9.82 -10.55
N PRO A 257 -26.28 -11.00 -11.16
CA PRO A 257 -26.60 -11.13 -12.59
C PRO A 257 -27.83 -10.35 -13.04
N ARG A 258 -28.68 -9.94 -12.08
CA ARG A 258 -29.83 -9.07 -12.34
C ARG A 258 -29.50 -7.67 -11.82
N VAL A 259 -29.20 -6.77 -12.77
CA VAL A 259 -29.06 -5.33 -12.52
C VAL A 259 -30.25 -4.85 -11.68
N GLY A 260 -29.98 -4.24 -10.52
CA GLY A 260 -31.01 -3.75 -9.60
C GLY A 260 -31.47 -4.74 -8.51
N ALA A 261 -30.90 -5.95 -8.45
CA ALA A 261 -31.21 -6.92 -7.41
C ALA A 261 -30.47 -6.66 -6.08
N ALA A 262 -29.54 -5.70 -6.01
CA ALA A 262 -28.75 -5.44 -4.81
C ALA A 262 -29.62 -5.04 -3.61
N ALA A 263 -30.64 -4.19 -3.82
CA ALA A 263 -31.62 -3.82 -2.80
C ALA A 263 -32.64 -4.92 -2.46
N PHE A 264 -32.88 -5.86 -3.38
CA PHE A 264 -33.97 -6.82 -3.27
C PHE A 264 -33.46 -8.25 -3.35
N ASP A 265 -33.16 -8.83 -2.20
CA ASP A 265 -32.65 -10.21 -2.11
C ASP A 265 -33.53 -11.22 -2.84
N ILE A 266 -34.86 -11.02 -2.86
CA ILE A 266 -35.78 -11.91 -3.58
C ILE A 266 -35.53 -11.94 -5.10
N LEU A 267 -34.97 -10.88 -5.67
CA LEU A 267 -34.68 -10.79 -7.09
C LEU A 267 -33.36 -11.47 -7.46
N LYS A 268 -32.46 -11.70 -6.51
CA LYS A 268 -31.17 -12.36 -6.73
C LYS A 268 -31.39 -13.83 -7.12
N PRO A 269 -30.73 -14.34 -8.18
CA PRO A 269 -30.75 -15.76 -8.52
C PRO A 269 -30.33 -16.63 -7.34
N GLN A 270 -30.89 -17.83 -7.21
CA GLN A 270 -30.54 -18.76 -6.14
C GLN A 270 -29.06 -19.14 -6.19
N GLU A 271 -28.55 -19.40 -7.39
CA GLU A 271 -27.13 -19.66 -7.65
C GLU A 271 -26.24 -18.55 -7.07
N TYR A 272 -26.56 -17.27 -7.33
CA TYR A 272 -25.79 -16.15 -6.77
C TYR A 272 -25.82 -16.19 -5.24
N LYS A 273 -26.99 -16.42 -4.63
CA LYS A 273 -27.11 -16.47 -3.17
C LYS A 273 -26.29 -17.61 -2.56
N GLU A 274 -26.21 -18.75 -3.22
CA GLU A 274 -25.48 -19.94 -2.75
C GLU A 274 -23.98 -19.90 -3.07
N THR A 275 -23.53 -18.92 -3.86
CA THR A 275 -22.13 -18.72 -4.28
C THR A 275 -21.63 -17.36 -3.79
N TRP A 276 -21.36 -16.41 -4.70
CA TRP A 276 -20.81 -15.07 -4.44
C TRP A 276 -21.64 -14.22 -3.47
N GLY A 277 -22.92 -14.52 -3.31
CA GLY A 277 -23.78 -13.87 -2.34
C GLY A 277 -23.40 -14.17 -0.89
N GLN A 278 -22.65 -15.24 -0.63
CA GLN A 278 -22.07 -15.53 0.68
C GLN A 278 -20.77 -14.74 0.93
N TYR A 279 -20.07 -14.28 -0.12
CA TYR A 279 -18.87 -13.46 -0.01
C TYR A 279 -19.22 -12.05 0.53
N ARG A 280 -19.09 -11.87 1.85
CA ARG A 280 -19.45 -10.61 2.53
C ARG A 280 -18.23 -9.73 2.68
N SER A 281 -17.85 -9.09 1.59
CA SER A 281 -16.73 -8.17 1.50
C SER A 281 -17.11 -6.92 0.73
N VAL A 282 -16.50 -5.78 1.01
CA VAL A 282 -16.58 -4.60 0.12
C VAL A 282 -16.05 -4.91 -1.28
N MET A 283 -15.24 -5.95 -1.46
CA MET A 283 -14.78 -6.41 -2.78
C MET A 283 -15.91 -6.94 -3.67
N ASN A 284 -17.08 -7.24 -3.12
CA ASN A 284 -18.26 -7.63 -3.88
C ASN A 284 -19.22 -6.43 -4.05
N TYR A 285 -19.55 -6.04 -5.29
CA TYR A 285 -20.39 -4.86 -5.60
C TYR A 285 -21.78 -4.87 -4.94
N VAL A 286 -22.30 -6.05 -4.56
CA VAL A 286 -23.57 -6.15 -3.82
C VAL A 286 -23.44 -5.68 -2.38
N TYR A 287 -22.22 -5.60 -1.84
CA TYR A 287 -21.89 -5.22 -0.46
C TYR A 287 -21.05 -3.94 -0.35
N THR A 288 -20.30 -3.56 -1.39
CA THR A 288 -19.43 -2.36 -1.43
C THR A 288 -20.09 -1.10 -0.87
N GLN A 289 -21.38 -0.87 -1.13
CA GLN A 289 -22.08 0.33 -0.65
C GLN A 289 -23.00 0.10 0.56
N ARG A 290 -22.85 -1.04 1.26
CA ARG A 290 -23.72 -1.47 2.37
C ARG A 290 -22.97 -1.76 3.66
N MET A 291 -21.67 -2.03 3.57
CA MET A 291 -20.79 -2.33 4.70
C MET A 291 -19.41 -1.72 4.46
N ILE A 292 -18.58 -1.76 5.50
CA ILE A 292 -17.20 -1.25 5.48
C ILE A 292 -16.34 -2.33 6.15
N ASP A 293 -16.00 -3.36 5.40
CA ASP A 293 -15.11 -4.43 5.84
C ASP A 293 -14.73 -5.32 4.65
N TYR A 294 -13.54 -5.92 4.69
CA TYR A 294 -13.25 -7.08 3.86
C TYR A 294 -13.80 -8.36 4.51
N SER A 295 -13.84 -9.45 3.75
CA SER A 295 -14.28 -10.71 4.33
C SER A 295 -13.24 -11.28 5.29
N ASN A 296 -13.74 -11.96 6.32
CA ASN A 296 -12.95 -12.78 7.24
C ASN A 296 -13.11 -14.29 6.97
N GLY A 297 -13.65 -14.66 5.81
CA GLY A 297 -13.78 -16.05 5.37
C GLY A 297 -14.80 -16.90 6.15
N GLN A 298 -15.69 -16.29 6.95
CA GLN A 298 -16.63 -17.03 7.81
C GLN A 298 -17.57 -17.99 7.08
N ASN A 299 -17.86 -17.77 5.79
CA ASN A 299 -18.71 -18.65 4.98
C ASN A 299 -17.91 -19.69 4.17
N GLY A 300 -16.58 -19.62 4.23
CA GLY A 300 -15.65 -20.59 3.68
C GLY A 300 -15.51 -20.62 2.15
N GLU A 301 -14.50 -21.36 1.73
CA GLU A 301 -14.20 -21.63 0.32
C GLU A 301 -15.32 -22.43 -0.40
N PRO A 302 -15.44 -22.29 -1.73
CA PRO A 302 -14.56 -21.54 -2.64
C PRO A 302 -14.99 -20.08 -2.87
N TYR A 303 -16.01 -19.61 -2.16
CA TYR A 303 -16.67 -18.33 -2.50
C TYR A 303 -16.37 -17.21 -1.51
N ASP A 304 -16.05 -17.53 -0.25
CA ASP A 304 -15.76 -16.56 0.79
C ASP A 304 -14.37 -16.80 1.39
N PHE A 305 -13.37 -16.10 0.83
CA PHE A 305 -12.00 -16.13 1.31
C PHE A 305 -11.82 -15.16 2.47
N ASN A 306 -10.82 -15.39 3.32
CA ASN A 306 -10.40 -14.41 4.30
C ASN A 306 -9.52 -13.36 3.62
N ASP A 307 -10.17 -12.31 3.13
CA ASP A 307 -9.52 -11.21 2.43
C ASP A 307 -8.45 -10.53 3.29
N TRP A 308 -8.69 -10.36 4.60
CA TRP A 308 -7.72 -9.71 5.50
C TRP A 308 -6.43 -10.51 5.68
N GLU A 309 -6.52 -11.84 5.67
CA GLU A 309 -5.35 -12.74 5.66
C GLU A 309 -4.64 -12.79 4.29
N ASN A 310 -5.33 -12.37 3.23
CA ASN A 310 -4.79 -12.33 1.87
C ASN A 310 -4.38 -10.91 1.41
N PHE A 311 -4.59 -9.90 2.26
CA PHE A 311 -4.31 -8.50 1.95
C PHE A 311 -2.83 -8.19 2.24
N HIS A 312 -2.07 -7.82 1.20
CA HIS A 312 -0.64 -7.54 1.28
C HIS A 312 -0.29 -6.30 0.45
N LEU A 313 0.44 -5.36 1.07
CA LEU A 313 0.78 -4.07 0.47
C LEU A 313 2.10 -4.07 -0.31
N GLY A 314 2.97 -5.07 -0.20
CA GLY A 314 4.31 -5.07 -0.82
C GLY A 314 4.38 -4.99 -2.36
N GLY A 315 3.26 -4.92 -3.07
CA GLY A 315 3.23 -4.69 -4.52
C GLY A 315 2.62 -3.36 -4.98
N TRP A 316 2.17 -2.46 -4.08
CA TRP A 316 1.63 -1.17 -4.50
C TRP A 316 2.76 -0.19 -4.83
N GLY A 317 2.62 0.59 -5.91
CA GLY A 317 3.75 1.36 -6.47
C GLY A 317 4.60 0.58 -7.50
N GLY A 318 4.36 -0.72 -7.66
CA GLY A 318 4.89 -1.52 -8.76
C GLY A 318 4.29 -1.17 -10.12
N VAL A 319 5.00 -1.49 -11.20
CA VAL A 319 4.47 -1.37 -12.56
C VAL A 319 3.38 -2.43 -12.74
N SER A 320 2.18 -1.99 -13.09
CA SER A 320 1.07 -2.90 -13.30
C SER A 320 1.35 -3.90 -14.43
N PRO A 321 1.00 -5.18 -14.25
CA PRO A 321 1.08 -6.16 -15.33
C PRO A 321 0.04 -5.90 -16.44
N VAL A 322 -0.98 -5.09 -16.14
CA VAL A 322 -2.03 -4.68 -17.09
C VAL A 322 -1.72 -3.26 -17.55
N LEU A 323 -1.47 -3.11 -18.86
CA LEU A 323 -1.16 -1.82 -19.46
C LEU A 323 -2.44 -1.03 -19.75
N GLU A 324 -2.72 -0.02 -18.94
CA GLU A 324 -3.92 0.83 -19.10
C GLU A 324 -3.58 2.30 -19.38
N GLU A 325 -2.33 2.72 -19.19
CA GLU A 325 -1.91 4.08 -19.51
C GLU A 325 -1.98 4.35 -21.03
N ALA A 326 -2.72 5.40 -21.39
CA ALA A 326 -2.99 5.77 -22.79
C ALA A 326 -1.73 5.99 -23.63
N TYR A 327 -0.61 6.41 -23.02
CA TYR A 327 0.69 6.59 -23.68
C TYR A 327 1.15 5.32 -24.41
N TYR A 328 0.95 4.15 -23.82
CA TYR A 328 1.39 2.88 -24.38
C TYR A 328 0.39 2.27 -25.38
N LEU A 329 -0.89 2.65 -25.31
CA LEU A 329 -1.92 2.20 -26.26
C LEU A 329 -1.71 2.76 -27.69
N VAL A 330 -0.91 3.83 -27.83
CA VAL A 330 -0.60 4.47 -29.13
C VAL A 330 0.39 3.65 -29.98
N TYR A 331 1.17 2.74 -29.38
CA TYR A 331 2.28 2.05 -30.07
C TYR A 331 1.91 0.70 -30.75
N GLY A 332 0.65 0.25 -30.69
CA GLY A 332 0.14 -0.81 -31.57
C GLY A 332 0.75 -2.22 -31.40
N GLU A 333 0.86 -2.96 -32.51
CA GLU A 333 1.18 -4.41 -32.55
C GLU A 333 2.55 -4.78 -31.94
N GLU A 334 3.56 -3.91 -32.02
CA GLU A 334 4.91 -4.14 -31.51
C GLU A 334 4.94 -4.35 -29.98
N TRP A 335 3.91 -3.87 -29.27
CA TRP A 335 3.79 -4.01 -27.82
C TRP A 335 2.83 -5.10 -27.36
N LYS A 336 2.01 -5.68 -28.24
CA LYS A 336 1.20 -6.87 -27.91
C LYS A 336 2.08 -8.06 -27.50
N GLU A 337 3.22 -8.23 -28.19
CA GLU A 337 4.21 -9.28 -27.90
C GLU A 337 4.93 -9.08 -26.54
N LYS A 338 5.06 -7.82 -26.07
CA LYS A 338 5.59 -7.52 -24.74
C LYS A 338 4.51 -7.66 -23.65
N ARG A 339 3.27 -7.28 -23.94
CA ARG A 339 2.09 -7.49 -23.07
C ARG A 339 1.88 -8.96 -22.72
N GLU A 340 2.01 -9.87 -23.68
CA GLU A 340 1.88 -11.31 -23.43
C GLU A 340 2.99 -11.88 -22.55
N LYS A 341 4.17 -11.23 -22.48
CA LYS A 341 5.28 -11.63 -21.60
C LYS A 341 5.12 -11.15 -20.16
N VAL A 342 4.47 -10.00 -19.95
CA VAL A 342 4.18 -9.44 -18.61
C VAL A 342 2.97 -10.13 -17.96
N ILE A 343 2.04 -10.66 -18.76
CA ILE A 343 0.84 -11.40 -18.31
C ILE A 343 1.11 -12.92 -18.24
N ASP A 344 2.37 -13.37 -18.35
CA ASP A 344 2.65 -14.79 -18.10
C ASP A 344 2.30 -15.09 -16.64
N LYS A 345 1.22 -15.85 -16.44
CA LYS A 345 0.68 -16.23 -15.12
C LYS A 345 1.67 -17.07 -14.30
N ASN A 346 2.83 -17.40 -14.87
CA ASN A 346 4.01 -17.78 -14.13
C ASN A 346 4.70 -16.54 -13.51
N ILE A 347 4.05 -15.91 -12.52
CA ILE A 347 4.70 -15.01 -11.55
C ILE A 347 5.61 -15.86 -10.64
N SER A 348 6.44 -16.73 -11.23
CA SER A 348 7.47 -17.50 -10.56
C SER A 348 8.78 -16.71 -10.45
N GLU A 349 8.82 -15.52 -11.04
CA GLU A 349 9.80 -14.48 -10.78
C GLU A 349 9.08 -13.44 -9.93
N ILE A 350 8.79 -13.76 -8.66
CA ILE A 350 8.50 -12.73 -7.64
C ILE A 350 9.62 -11.71 -7.81
N GLU A 351 9.29 -10.44 -8.11
CA GLU A 351 10.31 -9.42 -8.35
C GLU A 351 11.19 -9.36 -7.09
N THR A 352 12.38 -9.94 -7.19
CA THR A 352 13.44 -9.68 -6.23
C THR A 352 13.85 -8.24 -6.50
N PRO A 353 13.73 -7.31 -5.53
CA PRO A 353 14.29 -5.99 -5.66
C PRO A 353 15.72 -6.14 -6.18
N PRO A 354 16.19 -5.31 -7.11
CA PRO A 354 17.53 -5.45 -7.66
C PRO A 354 18.57 -5.22 -6.55
N ILE A 355 18.97 -6.31 -5.85
CA ILE A 355 20.02 -6.30 -4.84
C ILE A 355 21.38 -6.34 -5.54
N THR A 356 21.82 -5.17 -5.96
CA THR A 356 23.07 -4.99 -6.72
C THR A 356 24.24 -5.62 -5.98
N GLY A 357 24.97 -6.51 -6.66
CA GLY A 357 26.16 -7.13 -6.09
C GLY A 357 25.90 -8.39 -5.25
N TYR A 358 24.67 -8.86 -5.09
CA TYR A 358 24.37 -10.06 -4.29
C TYR A 358 23.97 -11.26 -5.15
N VAL A 359 24.19 -12.47 -4.63
CA VAL A 359 23.72 -13.73 -5.22
C VAL A 359 23.00 -14.57 -4.16
N TYR A 360 21.92 -15.24 -4.56
CA TYR A 360 21.20 -16.16 -3.68
C TYR A 360 22.12 -17.28 -3.16
N ASP A 361 22.07 -17.54 -1.85
CA ASP A 361 22.81 -18.61 -1.19
C ASP A 361 21.83 -19.57 -0.50
N GLU A 362 21.65 -20.74 -1.11
CA GLU A 362 20.72 -21.78 -0.63
C GLU A 362 21.10 -22.31 0.75
N ASN A 363 22.39 -22.47 1.05
CA ASN A 363 22.82 -23.02 2.34
C ASN A 363 22.55 -22.02 3.47
N LEU A 364 22.93 -20.76 3.26
CA LEU A 364 22.65 -19.69 4.24
C LEU A 364 21.15 -19.51 4.44
N THR A 365 20.37 -19.64 3.38
CA THR A 365 18.90 -19.53 3.45
C THR A 365 18.31 -20.62 4.33
N GLU A 366 18.73 -21.88 4.16
CA GLU A 366 18.22 -22.97 4.98
C GLU A 366 18.72 -22.89 6.43
N GLU A 367 19.97 -22.47 6.68
CA GLU A 367 20.49 -22.22 8.02
C GLU A 367 19.70 -21.10 8.72
N PHE A 368 19.46 -19.99 8.04
CA PHE A 368 18.67 -18.88 8.55
C PHE A 368 17.23 -19.30 8.89
N LYS A 369 16.56 -20.03 7.99
CA LYS A 369 15.22 -20.57 8.24
C LYS A 369 15.18 -21.50 9.45
N ASN A 370 16.21 -22.32 9.65
CA ASN A 370 16.28 -23.22 10.81
C ASN A 370 16.38 -22.44 12.13
N GLU A 371 17.08 -21.30 12.15
CA GLU A 371 17.22 -20.45 13.34
C GLU A 371 15.97 -19.61 13.60
N VAL A 372 15.39 -18.99 12.56
CA VAL A 372 14.15 -18.20 12.65
C VAL A 372 12.95 -19.07 13.01
N GLY A 373 12.92 -20.31 12.51
CA GLY A 373 11.78 -21.21 12.65
C GLY A 373 10.52 -20.67 11.96
N ASP A 374 9.37 -20.81 12.63
CA ASP A 374 8.07 -20.37 12.13
C ASP A 374 7.77 -18.89 12.47
N TRP A 375 8.78 -18.09 12.84
CA TRP A 375 8.56 -16.68 13.16
C TRP A 375 8.27 -15.86 11.90
N SER A 376 7.29 -14.95 12.01
CA SER A 376 6.88 -14.03 10.95
C SER A 376 6.87 -12.59 11.49
N PRO A 377 7.37 -11.60 10.73
CA PRO A 377 7.22 -10.18 11.06
C PRO A 377 5.75 -9.71 10.93
N ASN A 378 4.91 -10.44 10.18
CA ASN A 378 3.49 -10.12 10.01
C ASN A 378 2.61 -11.05 10.85
N THR A 379 1.56 -10.50 11.46
CA THR A 379 0.63 -11.30 12.28
C THR A 379 -0.46 -12.01 11.48
N ARG A 380 -0.60 -11.69 10.19
CA ARG A 380 -1.71 -12.16 9.33
C ARG A 380 -1.33 -13.35 8.45
N TRP A 381 -0.05 -13.54 8.15
CA TRP A 381 0.44 -14.60 7.27
C TRP A 381 1.85 -15.02 7.64
N ASP A 382 2.16 -16.29 7.32
CA ASP A 382 3.51 -16.83 7.41
C ASP A 382 4.36 -16.31 6.23
N VAL A 383 5.67 -16.29 6.44
CA VAL A 383 6.64 -15.79 5.47
C VAL A 383 7.57 -16.88 4.96
N GLU A 384 8.17 -16.61 3.81
CA GLU A 384 9.34 -17.29 3.33
C GLU A 384 10.53 -16.33 3.31
N TRP A 385 11.73 -16.88 3.54
CA TRP A 385 12.98 -16.13 3.66
C TRP A 385 13.96 -16.52 2.56
N GLN A 386 14.73 -15.55 2.08
CA GLN A 386 15.89 -15.76 1.21
C GLN A 386 17.10 -14.99 1.73
N VAL A 387 18.25 -15.65 1.75
CA VAL A 387 19.53 -15.02 2.09
C VAL A 387 20.39 -14.93 0.84
N HIS A 388 20.89 -13.74 0.59
CA HIS A 388 21.78 -13.45 -0.51
C HIS A 388 23.12 -12.96 0.01
N ARG A 389 24.21 -13.46 -0.59
CA ARG A 389 25.57 -13.11 -0.22
C ARG A 389 26.16 -12.11 -1.20
N LEU A 390 26.88 -11.13 -0.68
CA LEU A 390 27.62 -10.17 -1.47
C LEU A 390 28.71 -10.87 -2.30
N VAL A 391 28.78 -10.53 -3.58
CA VAL A 391 29.83 -10.96 -4.50
C VAL A 391 30.66 -9.76 -4.92
N LYS A 392 31.97 -9.96 -4.96
CA LYS A 392 32.96 -8.92 -5.33
C LYS A 392 32.94 -7.75 -4.34
N GLN A 393 33.18 -8.03 -3.06
CA GLN A 393 33.35 -7.03 -1.98
C GLN A 393 34.21 -5.83 -2.40
N ASP A 394 35.28 -6.08 -3.16
CA ASP A 394 36.19 -5.03 -3.65
C ASP A 394 35.50 -3.92 -4.47
N LEU A 395 34.31 -4.18 -5.03
CA LEU A 395 33.51 -3.21 -5.78
C LEU A 395 32.47 -2.47 -4.92
N PHE A 396 32.15 -3.00 -3.74
CA PHE A 396 31.11 -2.51 -2.84
C PHE A 396 31.61 -2.58 -1.39
N PRO A 397 32.67 -1.81 -1.04
CA PRO A 397 33.32 -1.94 0.26
C PRO A 397 32.43 -1.51 1.44
N GLU A 398 31.43 -0.67 1.19
CA GLU A 398 30.42 -0.22 2.16
C GLU A 398 29.25 -1.19 2.35
N TYR A 399 29.06 -2.17 1.46
CA TYR A 399 27.91 -3.08 1.53
C TYR A 399 28.13 -4.21 2.55
N LYS A 400 27.05 -4.59 3.23
CA LYS A 400 27.00 -5.70 4.17
C LYS A 400 27.23 -7.05 3.49
N ASP A 401 27.83 -8.01 4.20
CA ASP A 401 28.12 -9.33 3.61
C ASP A 401 26.88 -10.10 3.12
N VAL A 402 25.72 -9.90 3.77
CA VAL A 402 24.45 -10.56 3.43
C VAL A 402 23.26 -9.62 3.41
N LYS A 403 22.31 -9.95 2.54
CA LYS A 403 20.95 -9.39 2.48
C LYS A 403 19.93 -10.47 2.72
N ILE A 404 18.95 -10.18 3.56
CA ILE A 404 17.88 -11.11 3.92
C ILE A 404 16.57 -10.54 3.42
N LEU A 405 15.96 -11.25 2.48
CA LEU A 405 14.68 -10.91 1.89
C LEU A 405 13.56 -11.72 2.52
N VAL A 406 12.38 -11.13 2.56
CA VAL A 406 11.14 -11.73 3.07
C VAL A 406 10.03 -11.61 2.04
N SER A 407 9.13 -12.59 1.99
CA SER A 407 7.94 -12.55 1.15
C SER A 407 6.78 -13.32 1.81
N PRO A 408 5.52 -12.90 1.62
CA PRO A 408 4.36 -13.70 2.00
C PRO A 408 4.36 -15.09 1.38
N LYS A 409 4.23 -16.11 2.23
CA LYS A 409 4.19 -17.51 1.80
C LYS A 409 2.77 -17.99 1.51
N ASP A 410 1.88 -17.73 2.45
CA ASP A 410 0.57 -18.40 2.54
C ASP A 410 -0.60 -17.55 2.01
N ILE A 411 -0.33 -16.46 1.29
CA ILE A 411 -1.37 -15.70 0.59
C ILE A 411 -1.69 -16.34 -0.76
N GLU A 412 -2.98 -16.39 -1.10
CA GLU A 412 -3.48 -16.95 -2.36
C GLU A 412 -3.15 -16.05 -3.54
N SER A 413 -3.26 -14.73 -3.37
CA SER A 413 -2.97 -13.78 -4.42
C SER A 413 -1.47 -13.64 -4.64
N LYS A 414 -1.03 -13.92 -5.86
CA LYS A 414 0.35 -13.61 -6.30
C LYS A 414 0.45 -12.29 -7.08
N TYR A 415 -0.64 -11.52 -7.15
CA TYR A 415 -0.68 -10.28 -7.95
C TYR A 415 0.23 -9.17 -7.41
N HIS A 416 0.34 -9.07 -6.08
CA HIS A 416 1.21 -8.12 -5.39
C HIS A 416 2.21 -8.82 -4.47
N ASN A 417 2.46 -10.12 -4.67
CA ASN A 417 3.46 -10.84 -3.90
C ASN A 417 4.86 -10.46 -4.41
N SER A 418 5.65 -9.79 -3.59
CA SER A 418 7.01 -9.34 -3.88
C SER A 418 7.98 -9.83 -2.80
N TRP A 419 9.28 -9.71 -3.07
CA TRP A 419 10.30 -9.81 -2.05
C TRP A 419 10.61 -8.41 -1.51
N SER A 420 10.67 -8.25 -0.20
CA SER A 420 11.14 -7.00 0.43
C SER A 420 12.47 -7.25 1.11
N LEU A 421 13.37 -6.25 1.09
CA LEU A 421 14.60 -6.30 1.87
C LEU A 421 14.27 -6.06 3.34
N TYR A 422 14.35 -7.12 4.13
CA TYR A 422 13.95 -7.08 5.54
C TYR A 422 15.08 -6.56 6.43
N ILE A 423 16.28 -7.11 6.26
CA ILE A 423 17.45 -6.81 7.08
C ILE A 423 18.75 -7.18 6.37
N GLU A 424 19.85 -6.61 6.85
CA GLU A 424 21.20 -6.87 6.36
C GLU A 424 22.12 -7.34 7.50
N GLY A 425 23.30 -7.85 7.15
CA GLY A 425 24.25 -8.28 8.15
C GLY A 425 25.64 -8.63 7.62
N ASP A 426 26.57 -8.75 8.54
CA ASP A 426 27.98 -9.09 8.28
C ASP A 426 28.35 -10.44 8.89
N PHE A 427 29.39 -11.09 8.38
CA PHE A 427 29.93 -12.29 9.02
C PHE A 427 30.84 -11.93 10.20
N ASP A 428 30.66 -12.60 11.33
CA ASP A 428 31.64 -12.56 12.42
C ASP A 428 32.89 -13.43 12.11
N ASN A 429 33.84 -13.46 13.04
CA ASN A 429 35.07 -14.25 12.90
C ASN A 429 34.83 -15.77 12.92
N GLU A 430 33.67 -16.22 13.39
CA GLU A 430 33.26 -17.62 13.47
C GLU A 430 32.42 -18.01 12.24
N GLY A 431 32.04 -17.04 11.41
CA GLY A 431 31.23 -17.21 10.22
C GLY A 431 29.73 -17.05 10.47
N ASN A 432 29.30 -16.62 11.65
CA ASN A 432 27.90 -16.36 11.97
C ASN A 432 27.43 -15.03 11.37
N ILE A 433 26.14 -14.90 11.08
CA ILE A 433 25.58 -13.63 10.61
C ILE A 433 25.28 -12.73 11.80
N MET A 434 25.93 -11.56 11.84
CA MET A 434 25.65 -10.45 12.73
C MET A 434 24.72 -9.49 12.02
N LEU A 435 23.49 -9.36 12.51
CA LEU A 435 22.47 -8.52 11.90
C LEU A 435 22.70 -7.05 12.25
N SER A 436 22.39 -6.14 11.33
CA SER A 436 22.58 -4.69 11.53
C SER A 436 21.74 -4.13 12.67
N HIS A 437 20.58 -4.74 12.98
CA HIS A 437 19.71 -4.32 14.06
C HIS A 437 18.83 -5.46 14.62
N SER A 438 18.33 -5.33 15.86
CA SER A 438 17.72 -6.43 16.62
C SER A 438 16.19 -6.42 16.66
N PHE A 439 15.53 -6.68 15.53
CA PHE A 439 14.07 -6.93 15.47
C PHE A 439 13.67 -8.39 15.41
N LEU A 440 14.62 -9.25 15.05
CA LEU A 440 14.45 -10.69 15.23
C LEU A 440 14.53 -11.04 16.73
N PRO A 441 13.99 -12.19 17.16
CA PRO A 441 14.13 -12.66 18.54
C PRO A 441 15.59 -12.95 18.96
N PHE A 442 16.57 -12.69 18.09
CA PHE A 442 18.00 -12.89 18.28
C PHE A 442 18.80 -11.84 17.48
N GLU A 443 20.01 -11.55 17.94
CA GLU A 443 20.93 -10.57 17.32
C GLU A 443 21.98 -11.21 16.40
N THR A 444 22.15 -12.54 16.50
CA THR A 444 23.15 -13.31 15.77
C THR A 444 22.52 -14.62 15.30
N VAL A 445 22.80 -15.01 14.05
CA VAL A 445 22.38 -16.30 13.48
C VAL A 445 23.58 -17.22 13.47
N ASN A 446 23.55 -18.24 14.33
CA ASN A 446 24.63 -19.21 14.43
C ASN A 446 24.59 -20.16 13.24
N LEU A 447 25.59 -20.08 12.36
CA LEU A 447 25.70 -20.97 11.21
C LEU A 447 26.42 -22.26 11.65
N THR A 448 25.79 -23.44 11.46
CA THR A 448 26.29 -24.73 11.97
C THR A 448 26.91 -25.64 10.92
#